data_AF-A0A9D8Z6U0-F1
#
_entry.id   AF-A0A9D8Z6U0-F1
#
_cell.length_a   1.000
_cell.length_b   1.000
_cell.length_c   1.000
_cell.angle_alpha   90.00
_cell.angle_beta   90.00
_cell.angle_gamma   90.00
#
_symmetry.space_group_name_H-M   'P 1'
#
loop_
_entity.id
_entity.type
_entity.pdbx_description
1 polymer ?
#
loop_
_entity_poly.entity_id
_entity_poly.type
_entity_poly.pdbx_seq_one_letter_code
_entity_poly.pdbx_strand_id
1 'polypeptide(L)'
;MKRSIVTTFFAVLLAGSVTPAVAQTADELVLIKQVFADLQPRSFARNAEYCGYIGYDRDDNLVASDITPGDTTGCTPDWPEGFDIEPVASFHTHGGYDPDSWSEIPSVDDMLADEEEGVDGWVATPGGRLWFLDTTEMTARQMCGLGCLKQDPAFQRETRIIVDEFYTLEELIELEEST
;
A
#
# COMPACT_ATOMS: atom_id res chain seq x y z
N MET A 1 40.13 49.95 -30.39
CA MET A 1 38.81 49.81 -29.76
C MET A 1 38.23 48.45 -30.12
N LYS A 2 38.19 47.49 -29.19
CA LYS A 2 37.44 46.23 -29.32
C LYS A 2 36.75 45.99 -27.99
N ARG A 3 35.42 46.13 -27.95
CA ARG A 3 34.58 45.81 -26.80
C ARG A 3 34.22 44.34 -26.89
N SER A 4 34.75 43.52 -25.99
CA SER A 4 34.33 42.13 -25.82
C SER A 4 33.06 42.12 -24.98
N ILE A 5 31.96 41.66 -25.56
CA ILE A 5 30.70 41.39 -24.86
C ILE A 5 30.87 40.03 -24.18
N VAL A 6 30.89 40.02 -22.85
CA VAL A 6 30.80 38.80 -22.05
C VAL A 6 29.31 38.52 -21.88
N THR A 7 28.78 37.57 -22.63
CA THR A 7 27.42 37.04 -22.42
C THR A 7 27.47 36.06 -21.26
N THR A 8 27.05 36.52 -20.08
CA THR A 8 26.83 35.65 -18.93
C THR A 8 25.58 34.81 -19.19
N PHE A 9 25.76 33.51 -19.43
CA PHE A 9 24.65 32.55 -19.39
C PHE A 9 24.23 32.34 -17.93
N PHE A 10 23.06 32.86 -17.56
CA PHE A 10 22.38 32.46 -16.33
C PHE A 10 21.79 31.06 -16.58
N ALA A 11 22.41 30.02 -15.99
CA ALA A 11 21.81 28.70 -15.92
C ALA A 11 20.64 28.76 -14.92
N VAL A 12 19.41 28.70 -15.42
CA VAL A 12 18.23 28.52 -14.58
C VAL A 12 18.18 27.04 -14.19
N LEU A 13 18.56 26.75 -12.95
CA LEU A 13 18.30 25.46 -12.31
C LEU A 13 16.80 25.36 -12.02
N LEU A 14 16.07 24.63 -12.86
CA LEU A 14 14.71 24.18 -12.56
C LEU A 14 14.78 23.10 -11.48
N ALA A 15 14.71 23.51 -10.21
CA ALA A 15 14.40 22.58 -9.13
C ALA A 15 12.91 22.22 -9.26
N GLY A 16 12.62 20.99 -9.69
CA GLY A 16 11.26 20.49 -9.71
C GLY A 16 10.74 20.36 -8.27
N SER A 17 9.66 21.07 -7.95
CA SER A 17 8.96 20.93 -6.69
C SER A 17 8.33 19.55 -6.64
N VAL A 18 8.85 18.66 -5.79
CA VAL A 18 8.14 17.42 -5.43
C VAL A 18 6.90 17.85 -4.66
N THR A 19 5.71 17.40 -5.09
CA THR A 19 4.46 17.67 -4.36
C THR A 19 4.47 16.93 -3.03
N PRO A 20 3.94 17.52 -1.94
CA PRO A 20 4.00 16.92 -0.61
C PRO A 20 3.37 15.53 -0.54
N ALA A 21 2.24 15.28 -1.25
CA ALA A 21 1.61 13.97 -1.33
C ALA A 21 2.53 12.88 -1.93
N VAL A 22 3.31 13.20 -2.97
CA VAL A 22 4.24 12.25 -3.59
C VAL A 22 5.41 11.92 -2.66
N ALA A 23 5.88 12.91 -1.89
CA ALA A 23 6.92 12.69 -0.88
C ALA A 23 6.41 11.82 0.28
N GLN A 24 5.19 12.09 0.75
CA GLN A 24 4.54 11.30 1.79
C GLN A 24 4.40 9.82 1.39
N THR A 25 3.83 9.52 0.22
CA THR A 25 3.72 8.14 -0.27
C THR A 25 5.09 7.45 -0.40
N ALA A 26 6.17 8.19 -0.69
CA ALA A 26 7.50 7.60 -0.79
C ALA A 26 8.06 7.16 0.56
N ASP A 27 7.84 7.95 1.62
CA ASP A 27 8.25 7.60 2.98
C ASP A 27 7.40 6.44 3.54
N GLU A 28 6.08 6.47 3.29
CA GLU A 28 5.17 5.35 3.58
C GLU A 28 5.61 4.06 2.88
N LEU A 29 5.96 4.12 1.60
CA LEU A 29 6.44 2.97 0.84
C LEU A 29 7.70 2.33 1.46
N VAL A 30 8.59 3.14 2.03
CA VAL A 30 9.78 2.63 2.72
C VAL A 30 9.40 1.92 4.01
N LEU A 31 8.56 2.54 4.84
CA LEU A 31 8.11 1.96 6.11
C LEU A 31 7.32 0.67 5.86
N ILE A 32 6.33 0.70 4.95
CA ILE A 32 5.42 -0.42 4.76
C ILE A 32 6.11 -1.66 4.21
N LYS A 33 7.14 -1.49 3.37
CA LYS A 33 7.99 -2.60 2.94
C LYS A 33 8.72 -3.27 4.10
N GLN A 34 9.10 -2.52 5.14
CA GLN A 34 9.72 -3.08 6.33
C GLN A 34 8.70 -3.81 7.20
N VAL A 35 7.51 -3.23 7.38
CA VAL A 35 6.39 -3.86 8.08
C VAL A 35 6.04 -5.20 7.43
N PHE A 36 5.79 -5.22 6.12
CA PHE A 36 5.43 -6.45 5.41
C PHE A 36 6.57 -7.47 5.32
N ALA A 37 7.83 -7.05 5.38
CA ALA A 37 8.95 -7.99 5.45
C ALA A 37 8.92 -8.82 6.76
N ASP A 38 8.42 -8.28 7.87
CA ASP A 38 8.23 -9.01 9.13
C ASP A 38 6.91 -9.82 9.14
N LEU A 39 5.83 -9.26 8.58
CA LEU A 39 4.49 -9.87 8.68
C LEU A 39 4.23 -10.99 7.68
N GLN A 40 4.67 -10.88 6.42
CA GLN A 40 4.39 -11.87 5.37
C GLN A 40 4.75 -13.32 5.77
N PRO A 41 5.94 -13.61 6.34
CA PRO A 41 6.25 -14.98 6.79
C PRO A 41 5.28 -15.53 7.85
N ARG A 42 4.70 -14.67 8.69
CA ARG A 42 3.74 -15.06 9.73
C ARG A 42 2.35 -15.26 9.12
N SER A 43 1.95 -14.37 8.21
CA SER A 43 0.71 -14.48 7.44
C SER A 43 0.66 -15.84 6.73
N PHE A 44 1.68 -16.15 5.93
CA PHE A 44 1.74 -17.41 5.17
C PHE A 44 1.70 -18.65 6.08
N ALA A 45 2.46 -18.63 7.17
CA ALA A 45 2.55 -19.77 8.08
C ALA A 45 1.23 -20.07 8.82
N ARG A 46 0.37 -19.05 9.00
CA ARG A 46 -0.90 -19.18 9.70
C ARG A 46 -2.11 -19.14 8.77
N ASN A 47 -1.89 -18.82 7.50
CA ASN A 47 -2.93 -18.44 6.56
C ASN A 47 -3.89 -17.42 7.18
N ALA A 48 -3.35 -16.28 7.63
CA ALA A 48 -4.13 -15.28 8.34
C ALA A 48 -3.62 -13.88 8.06
N GLU A 49 -4.54 -12.92 7.98
CA GLU A 49 -4.21 -11.52 7.80
C GLU A 49 -3.62 -10.88 9.05
N TYR A 50 -2.84 -9.83 8.83
CA TYR A 50 -2.24 -9.00 9.87
C TYR A 50 -2.35 -7.55 9.45
N CYS A 51 -2.91 -6.71 10.30
CA CYS A 51 -3.15 -5.29 10.03
C CYS A 51 -2.70 -4.35 11.13
N GLY A 52 -2.72 -3.07 10.78
CA GLY A 52 -2.52 -1.93 11.65
C GLY A 52 -2.65 -0.66 10.83
N TYR A 53 -2.10 0.42 11.36
CA TYR A 53 -2.03 1.72 10.71
C TYR A 53 -0.59 2.18 10.61
N ILE A 54 -0.28 2.98 9.60
CA ILE A 54 0.88 3.87 9.62
C ILE A 54 0.42 5.32 9.81
N GLY A 55 1.24 6.11 10.48
CA GLY A 55 0.87 7.46 10.88
C GLY A 55 2.03 8.21 11.50
N TYR A 56 1.79 9.47 11.84
CA TYR A 56 2.81 10.33 12.46
C TYR A 56 2.65 10.32 13.98
N ASP A 57 3.76 10.09 14.69
CA ASP A 57 3.79 10.23 16.15
C ASP A 57 3.91 11.70 16.58
N ARG A 58 3.94 11.95 17.90
CA ARG A 58 4.03 13.29 18.49
C ARG A 58 5.33 14.05 18.16
N ASP A 59 6.34 13.35 17.66
CA ASP A 59 7.63 13.90 17.26
C ASP A 59 7.74 14.03 15.72
N ASP A 60 6.61 13.94 15.00
CA ASP A 60 6.48 13.96 13.54
C ASP A 60 7.24 12.81 12.84
N ASN A 61 7.47 11.68 13.51
CA ASN A 61 8.05 10.50 12.88
C ASN A 61 6.94 9.62 12.28
N LEU A 62 7.12 9.20 11.04
CA LEU A 62 6.27 8.18 10.43
C LEU A 62 6.58 6.81 11.05
N VAL A 63 5.57 6.20 11.67
CA VAL A 63 5.66 4.95 12.43
C VAL A 63 4.46 4.03 12.12
N ALA A 64 4.55 2.77 12.52
CA ALA A 64 3.44 1.80 12.44
C ALA A 64 2.82 1.60 13.84
N SER A 65 1.51 1.35 13.89
CA SER A 65 0.79 0.97 15.11
C SER A 65 1.17 -0.43 15.60
N ASP A 66 0.58 -0.82 16.72
CA ASP A 66 0.54 -2.23 17.11
C ASP A 66 -0.13 -3.08 16.04
N ILE A 67 0.32 -4.34 15.94
CA ILE A 67 -0.13 -5.29 14.92
C ILE A 67 -1.30 -6.12 15.46
N THR A 68 -2.41 -6.13 14.73
CA THR A 68 -3.58 -6.95 15.03
C THR A 68 -3.58 -8.20 14.14
N PRO A 69 -3.59 -9.42 14.71
CA PRO A 69 -3.81 -10.64 13.94
C PRO A 69 -5.30 -10.81 13.62
N GLY A 70 -5.61 -11.17 12.37
CA GLY A 70 -6.93 -11.60 11.95
C GLY A 70 -7.01 -13.09 11.64
N ASP A 71 -7.77 -13.41 10.61
CA ASP A 71 -7.99 -14.76 10.10
C ASP A 71 -7.83 -14.82 8.56
N THR A 72 -8.34 -15.86 7.93
CA THR A 72 -8.23 -16.09 6.48
C THR A 72 -8.98 -15.09 5.61
N THR A 73 -9.90 -14.32 6.22
CA THR A 73 -10.88 -13.49 5.50
C THR A 73 -10.81 -12.01 5.84
N GLY A 74 -9.96 -11.63 6.80
CA GLY A 74 -9.86 -10.25 7.21
C GLY A 74 -9.14 -10.07 8.52
N CYS A 75 -8.89 -8.81 8.85
CA CYS A 75 -8.52 -8.39 10.19
C CYS A 75 -9.03 -6.97 10.44
N THR A 76 -9.22 -6.61 11.71
CA THR A 76 -9.75 -5.29 12.10
C THR A 76 -8.85 -4.71 13.17
N PRO A 77 -7.97 -3.74 12.84
CA PRO A 77 -7.12 -3.12 13.84
C PRO A 77 -7.94 -2.18 14.73
N ASP A 78 -7.53 -2.03 15.99
CA ASP A 78 -8.13 -1.01 16.85
C ASP A 78 -7.63 0.37 16.39
N TRP A 79 -8.53 1.35 16.31
CA TRP A 79 -8.14 2.73 16.02
C TRP A 79 -7.11 3.22 17.04
N PRO A 80 -6.00 3.84 16.64
CA PRO A 80 -4.98 4.31 17.58
C PRO A 80 -5.53 5.37 18.53
N GLU A 81 -5.67 5.02 19.81
CA GLU A 81 -6.17 5.95 20.81
C GLU A 81 -5.08 6.94 21.29
N GLY A 82 -5.51 8.04 21.91
CA GLY A 82 -4.64 8.82 22.78
C GLY A 82 -3.59 9.72 22.12
N PHE A 83 -3.62 9.95 20.81
CA PHE A 83 -2.58 10.66 20.03
C PHE A 83 -1.25 9.91 19.94
N ASP A 84 -1.25 8.58 20.05
CA ASP A 84 -0.01 7.83 19.92
C ASP A 84 0.51 7.84 18.47
N ILE A 85 -0.42 7.79 17.51
CA ILE A 85 -0.17 8.12 16.11
C ILE A 85 -1.38 8.87 15.52
N GLU A 86 -1.15 9.75 14.55
CA GLU A 86 -2.16 10.29 13.65
C GLU A 86 -2.17 9.42 12.38
N PRO A 87 -3.16 8.52 12.19
CA PRO A 87 -3.19 7.60 11.05
C PRO A 87 -3.28 8.34 9.72
N VAL A 88 -2.50 7.89 8.74
CA VAL A 88 -2.58 8.37 7.36
C VAL A 88 -2.93 7.27 6.37
N ALA A 89 -2.60 6.02 6.71
CA ALA A 89 -3.02 4.86 5.94
C ALA A 89 -3.21 3.64 6.85
N SER A 90 -4.20 2.80 6.53
CA SER A 90 -4.27 1.44 7.04
C SER A 90 -3.24 0.56 6.33
N PHE A 91 -2.98 -0.62 6.87
CA PHE A 91 -2.32 -1.67 6.12
C PHE A 91 -2.82 -3.04 6.53
N HIS A 92 -2.77 -3.98 5.59
CA HIS A 92 -2.91 -5.39 5.91
C HIS A 92 -2.11 -6.30 4.95
N THR A 93 -1.77 -7.49 5.43
CA THR A 93 -1.36 -8.60 4.56
C THR A 93 -2.58 -9.43 4.23
N HIS A 94 -2.76 -9.86 2.99
CA HIS A 94 -3.55 -11.05 2.74
C HIS A 94 -2.88 -12.29 3.35
N GLY A 95 -3.65 -13.37 3.49
CA GLY A 95 -3.22 -14.66 4.04
C GLY A 95 -2.12 -15.39 3.23
N GLY A 96 -2.02 -16.70 3.41
CA GLY A 96 -1.20 -17.56 2.55
C GLY A 96 -1.85 -17.75 1.18
N TYR A 97 -1.10 -18.27 0.22
CA TYR A 97 -1.64 -18.61 -1.09
C TYR A 97 -2.75 -19.66 -0.96
N ASP A 98 -3.94 -19.32 -1.45
CA ASP A 98 -5.09 -20.20 -1.57
C ASP A 98 -5.60 -20.18 -3.03
N PRO A 99 -5.59 -21.33 -3.75
CA PRO A 99 -6.03 -21.40 -5.14
C PRO A 99 -7.53 -21.13 -5.36
N ASP A 100 -8.31 -21.08 -4.28
CA ASP A 100 -9.75 -20.79 -4.30
C ASP A 100 -10.08 -19.37 -3.80
N SER A 101 -9.07 -18.57 -3.44
CA SER A 101 -9.23 -17.18 -3.02
C SER A 101 -8.59 -16.19 -3.99
N TRP A 102 -9.20 -15.02 -4.17
CA TRP A 102 -8.71 -13.93 -5.01
C TRP A 102 -7.73 -13.01 -4.28
N SER A 103 -6.83 -13.61 -3.52
CA SER A 103 -5.87 -12.95 -2.62
C SER A 103 -4.76 -12.12 -3.31
N GLU A 104 -4.83 -11.87 -4.62
CA GLU A 104 -3.82 -11.10 -5.35
C GLU A 104 -4.25 -9.66 -5.69
N ILE A 105 -5.49 -9.28 -5.39
CA ILE A 105 -6.10 -7.97 -5.64
C ILE A 105 -6.82 -7.52 -4.36
N PRO A 106 -6.77 -6.23 -3.97
CA PRO A 106 -7.61 -5.70 -2.89
C PRO A 106 -9.10 -5.92 -3.15
N SER A 107 -9.87 -6.07 -2.08
CA SER A 107 -11.32 -6.20 -2.13
C SER A 107 -12.04 -4.83 -2.20
N VAL A 108 -13.33 -4.87 -2.52
CA VAL A 108 -14.23 -3.71 -2.39
C VAL A 108 -14.32 -3.25 -0.94
N ASP A 109 -14.41 -4.20 0.00
CA ASP A 109 -14.51 -3.91 1.43
C ASP A 109 -13.24 -3.21 1.94
N ASP A 110 -12.05 -3.54 1.41
CA ASP A 110 -10.80 -2.83 1.76
C ASP A 110 -10.91 -1.34 1.44
N MET A 111 -11.31 -1.00 0.21
CA MET A 111 -11.43 0.38 -0.24
C MET A 111 -12.48 1.16 0.55
N LEU A 112 -13.64 0.56 0.80
CA LEU A 112 -14.74 1.22 1.48
C LEU A 112 -14.47 1.40 2.98
N ALA A 113 -13.80 0.44 3.62
CA ALA A 113 -13.40 0.57 5.02
C ALA A 113 -12.37 1.70 5.21
N ASP A 114 -11.34 1.75 4.35
CA ASP A 114 -10.33 2.81 4.41
C ASP A 114 -10.95 4.20 4.14
N GLU A 115 -11.90 4.30 3.20
CA GLU A 115 -12.63 5.55 2.91
C GLU A 115 -13.52 5.98 4.09
N GLU A 116 -14.24 5.05 4.72
CA GLU A 116 -15.06 5.32 5.91
C GLU A 116 -14.21 5.83 7.08
N GLU A 117 -13.01 5.29 7.22
CA GLU A 117 -12.02 5.69 8.21
C GLU A 117 -11.27 6.99 7.85
N GLY A 118 -11.37 7.44 6.60
CA GLY A 118 -10.74 8.66 6.09
C GLY A 118 -9.22 8.55 5.93
N VAL A 119 -8.72 7.36 5.62
CA VAL A 119 -7.29 7.04 5.43
C VAL A 119 -7.06 6.40 4.07
N ASP A 120 -5.81 6.40 3.58
CA ASP A 120 -5.42 5.56 2.45
C ASP A 120 -5.16 4.10 2.91
N GLY A 121 -4.76 3.21 2.01
CA GLY A 121 -4.52 1.80 2.35
C GLY A 121 -3.29 1.17 1.70
N TRP A 122 -2.69 0.19 2.37
CA TRP A 122 -1.59 -0.63 1.84
C TRP A 122 -1.86 -2.13 1.97
N VAL A 123 -1.71 -2.86 0.86
CA VAL A 123 -1.99 -4.31 0.84
C VAL A 123 -0.82 -5.13 0.30
N ALA A 124 -0.44 -6.18 1.04
CA ALA A 124 0.56 -7.15 0.62
C ALA A 124 -0.06 -8.50 0.29
N THR A 125 0.29 -9.07 -0.87
CA THR A 125 -0.32 -10.32 -1.37
C THR A 125 0.64 -11.52 -1.29
N PRO A 126 0.14 -12.78 -1.35
CA PRO A 126 0.99 -13.98 -1.34
C PRO A 126 2.01 -14.05 -2.48
N GLY A 127 1.66 -13.52 -3.65
CA GLY A 127 2.54 -13.39 -4.82
C GLY A 127 3.66 -12.36 -4.64
N GLY A 128 3.63 -11.61 -3.54
CA GLY A 128 4.59 -10.58 -3.21
C GLY A 128 4.31 -9.25 -3.92
N ARG A 129 3.07 -9.01 -4.36
CA ARG A 129 2.66 -7.69 -4.87
C ARG A 129 2.46 -6.74 -3.69
N LEU A 130 2.62 -5.45 -3.98
CA LEU A 130 2.29 -4.37 -3.06
C LEU A 130 1.32 -3.42 -3.75
N TRP A 131 0.19 -3.20 -3.11
CA TRP A 131 -0.87 -2.32 -3.56
C TRP A 131 -0.97 -1.10 -2.65
N PHE A 132 -1.37 0.02 -3.25
CA PHE A 132 -1.79 1.24 -2.55
C PHE A 132 -3.24 1.53 -2.93
N LEU A 133 -4.08 1.78 -1.94
CA LEU A 133 -5.45 2.25 -2.11
C LEU A 133 -5.45 3.77 -1.86
N ASP A 134 -5.83 4.52 -2.88
CA ASP A 134 -6.06 5.95 -2.81
C ASP A 134 -7.56 6.17 -2.60
N THR A 135 -7.98 6.51 -1.39
CA THR A 135 -9.41 6.66 -1.04
C THR A 135 -9.96 8.04 -1.38
N THR A 136 -9.09 8.98 -1.75
CA THR A 136 -9.52 10.25 -2.31
C THR A 136 -9.99 10.08 -3.76
N GLU A 137 -9.25 9.29 -4.55
CA GLU A 137 -9.56 9.01 -5.95
C GLU A 137 -10.36 7.72 -6.14
N MET A 138 -10.53 6.91 -5.09
CA MET A 138 -11.17 5.58 -5.09
C MET A 138 -10.51 4.62 -6.09
N THR A 139 -9.17 4.51 -6.01
CA THR A 139 -8.37 3.66 -6.91
C THR A 139 -7.38 2.77 -6.17
N ALA A 140 -7.22 1.55 -6.64
CA ALA A 140 -6.17 0.63 -6.20
C ALA A 140 -5.07 0.56 -7.26
N ARG A 141 -3.82 0.82 -6.87
CA ARG A 141 -2.67 0.85 -7.78
C ARG A 141 -1.52 0.00 -7.28
N GLN A 142 -0.97 -0.81 -8.18
CA GLN A 142 0.14 -1.68 -7.85
C GLN A 142 1.43 -0.87 -7.82
N MET A 143 2.02 -0.77 -6.63
CA MET A 143 3.29 -0.09 -6.41
C MET A 143 4.47 -0.92 -6.91
N CYS A 144 4.32 -2.24 -6.86
CA CYS A 144 5.21 -3.20 -7.51
C CYS A 144 4.58 -4.59 -7.57
N GLY A 145 4.97 -5.37 -8.58
CA GLY A 145 4.37 -6.68 -8.88
C GLY A 145 5.04 -7.87 -8.20
N LEU A 146 4.88 -9.04 -8.83
CA LEU A 146 5.30 -10.34 -8.29
C LEU A 146 6.75 -10.33 -7.76
N GLY A 147 6.92 -10.85 -6.55
CA GLY A 147 8.22 -10.96 -5.89
C GLY A 147 8.83 -9.63 -5.43
N CYS A 148 8.07 -8.54 -5.41
CA CYS A 148 8.51 -7.28 -4.82
C CYS A 148 8.67 -7.40 -3.30
N LEU A 149 7.68 -8.02 -2.66
CA LEU A 149 7.73 -8.46 -1.27
C LEU A 149 8.07 -9.95 -1.18
N LYS A 150 8.24 -10.45 0.04
CA LYS A 150 8.36 -11.88 0.31
C LYS A 150 7.17 -12.61 -0.31
N GLN A 151 7.44 -13.56 -1.20
CA GLN A 151 6.44 -14.41 -1.82
C GLN A 151 6.22 -15.67 -0.97
N ASP A 152 4.97 -16.12 -0.87
CA ASP A 152 4.63 -17.40 -0.26
C ASP A 152 5.33 -18.53 -1.03
N PRO A 153 6.10 -19.42 -0.37
CA PRO A 153 6.70 -20.59 -1.03
C PRO A 153 5.70 -21.49 -1.77
N ALA A 154 4.42 -21.49 -1.37
CA ALA A 154 3.36 -22.24 -2.02
C ALA A 154 2.71 -21.49 -3.20
N PHE A 155 3.07 -20.22 -3.42
CA PHE A 155 2.47 -19.37 -4.44
C PHE A 155 2.52 -20.01 -5.83
N GLN A 156 1.37 -20.03 -6.49
CA GLN A 156 1.25 -20.31 -7.90
C GLN A 156 0.56 -19.12 -8.56
N ARG A 157 0.99 -18.78 -9.78
CA ARG A 157 0.35 -17.68 -10.50
C ARG A 157 -1.12 -17.98 -10.70
N GLU A 158 -1.93 -16.97 -10.42
CA GLU A 158 -3.36 -17.03 -10.66
C GLU A 158 -3.64 -17.36 -12.14
N THR A 159 -4.61 -18.25 -12.35
CA THR A 159 -5.04 -18.71 -13.68
C THR A 159 -6.51 -18.41 -13.95
N ARG A 160 -7.27 -18.06 -12.91
CA ARG A 160 -8.71 -17.76 -13.00
C ARG A 160 -8.98 -16.31 -13.37
N ILE A 161 -8.10 -15.40 -12.95
CA ILE A 161 -8.20 -13.96 -13.22
C ILE A 161 -6.91 -13.39 -13.79
N ILE A 162 -7.04 -12.29 -14.54
CA ILE A 162 -5.91 -11.44 -14.91
C ILE A 162 -5.80 -10.37 -13.82
N VAL A 163 -4.64 -10.32 -13.15
CA VAL A 163 -4.33 -9.29 -12.17
C VAL A 163 -3.69 -8.12 -12.93
N ASP A 164 -4.48 -7.07 -13.15
CA ASP A 164 -4.04 -5.80 -13.70
C ASP A 164 -3.21 -5.02 -12.66
N GLU A 165 -2.64 -3.87 -13.05
CA GLU A 165 -1.81 -3.04 -12.17
C GLU A 165 -2.59 -1.86 -11.57
N PHE A 166 -3.86 -1.70 -11.94
CA PHE A 166 -4.72 -0.60 -11.54
C PHE A 166 -6.19 -1.04 -11.59
N TYR A 167 -6.98 -0.60 -10.62
CA TYR A 167 -8.43 -0.77 -10.56
C TYR A 167 -9.09 0.49 -10.01
N THR A 168 -10.24 0.90 -10.55
CA THR A 168 -11.17 1.78 -9.84
C THR A 168 -12.07 0.99 -8.90
N LEU A 169 -12.73 1.65 -7.95
CA LEU A 169 -13.75 1.00 -7.12
C LEU A 169 -14.81 0.29 -7.97
N GLU A 170 -15.29 0.90 -9.05
CA GLU A 170 -16.29 0.27 -9.93
C GLU A 170 -15.76 -1.00 -10.60
N GLU A 171 -14.49 -1.01 -11.02
CA GLU A 171 -13.87 -2.21 -11.60
C GLU A 171 -13.71 -3.32 -10.56
N LEU A 172 -13.42 -2.98 -9.30
CA LEU A 172 -13.39 -3.97 -8.20
C LEU A 172 -14.79 -4.56 -7.95
N ILE A 173 -15.83 -3.72 -7.93
CA ILE A 173 -17.23 -4.18 -7.78
C ILE A 173 -17.61 -5.12 -8.92
N GLU A 174 -17.34 -4.73 -10.17
CA GLU A 174 -17.63 -5.57 -11.33
C GLU A 174 -16.88 -6.90 -11.29
N LEU A 175 -15.63 -6.89 -10.81
CA LEU A 175 -14.80 -8.08 -10.68
C LEU A 175 -15.40 -9.04 -9.64
N GLU A 176 -15.72 -8.57 -8.44
CA GLU A 176 -16.30 -9.40 -7.38
C GLU A 176 -17.70 -9.94 -7.73
N GLU A 177 -18.56 -9.13 -8.34
CA GLU A 177 -19.90 -9.57 -8.79
C GLU A 177 -19.84 -10.64 -9.90
N SER A 178 -18.70 -10.80 -10.56
CA SER A 178 -18.50 -11.77 -11.64
C SER A 178 -18.09 -13.18 -11.16
N THR A 179 -17.95 -13.37 -9.84
CA THR A 179 -17.59 -14.66 -9.19
C THR A 179 -18.76 -15.53 -8.76
#